data_AF-A0A2E7MG38-F1
#
_entry.id   AF-A0A2E7MG38-F1
#
_cell.length_a   1.000
_cell.length_b   1.000
_cell.length_c   1.000
_cell.angle_alpha   90.00
_cell.angle_beta   90.00
_cell.angle_gamma   90.00
#
_symmetry.space_group_name_H-M   'P 1'
#
loop_
_entity.id
_entity.type
_entity.pdbx_description
1 polymer ?
#
loop_
_entity_poly.entity_id
_entity_poly.type
_entity_poly.pdbx_seq_one_letter_code
_entity_poly.pdbx_strand_id
1 'polypeptide(L)'
;MSGGETCDNGSSNSAAYGDALVRVLRKAGYTADSEYYINDAGRQMEILAVSVWLRYLELCGEEIDFPPGAYQGDYVFDIAATLHRDHGTAFQHPAVELMDSLPADTDPLLDILISRARDWLGEDGFNTIHRLGNDTLVDDIRNDLVRFGVEFDCWFSENHLVTDGAVDRAVKTLKDSEHLYLKDGAWWLRTTDFGDEKDRVVLRANGNHTYFATDIAYHLNKFERGFEQVINIWGADHHGYIKRVKAALAALGHDPDALTVLLVQFATLYRGDEKIPMSTRSGQFVTLRELRQEVGADAGRYFYALRKPEQHMDFDLDLATSKSSENPVYYIQYAHARICSVFRQLEEKGLTPDLEGADHSLLGEKRELDLLRELSRYPEVVEAAARSYEPHLVAYYLRELANDFHAYYNAHPFIAADEAMRNARLSLISATRVVLANALDILGVSAPEAM
;
A
#
# COMPACT_ATOMS: atom_id res chain seq x y z
N MET A 1 2.24 -2.63 -12.07
CA MET A 1 1.94 -3.69 -11.08
C MET A 1 2.74 -4.92 -11.47
N SER A 2 3.77 -5.26 -10.70
CA SER A 2 4.52 -6.51 -10.83
C SER A 2 3.60 -7.65 -10.39
N GLY A 3 3.57 -8.73 -11.18
CA GLY A 3 2.77 -9.91 -10.86
C GLY A 3 3.30 -10.61 -9.61
N GLY A 4 2.43 -10.77 -8.62
CA GLY A 4 2.07 -12.08 -8.10
C GLY A 4 3.01 -12.82 -7.13
N GLU A 5 4.08 -12.23 -6.59
CA GLU A 5 5.00 -13.03 -5.74
C GLU A 5 5.05 -12.66 -4.26
N THR A 6 4.86 -11.39 -3.87
CA THR A 6 4.76 -10.89 -2.48
C THR A 6 4.69 -9.35 -2.52
N CYS A 7 4.29 -8.69 -1.42
CA CYS A 7 4.42 -7.23 -1.30
C CYS A 7 5.92 -6.86 -1.23
N ASP A 8 6.47 -6.31 -2.31
CA ASP A 8 7.85 -5.84 -2.38
C ASP A 8 8.07 -4.46 -1.68
N ASN A 9 9.32 -4.05 -1.53
CA ASN A 9 9.69 -2.77 -0.92
C ASN A 9 9.11 -1.52 -1.64
N GLY A 10 8.80 -1.61 -2.94
CA GLY A 10 8.21 -0.51 -3.69
C GLY A 10 6.71 -0.35 -3.39
N SER A 11 6.02 -1.48 -3.31
CA SER A 11 4.61 -1.54 -2.92
C SER A 11 4.40 -1.25 -1.43
N SER A 12 5.34 -1.60 -0.54
CA SER A 12 5.28 -1.21 0.87
C SER A 12 5.38 0.30 1.08
N ASN A 13 6.25 0.99 0.33
CA ASN A 13 6.35 2.46 0.36
C ASN A 13 5.02 3.10 -0.04
N SER A 14 4.47 2.66 -1.16
CA SER A 14 3.19 3.15 -1.68
C SER A 14 2.03 2.88 -0.71
N ALA A 15 2.02 1.70 -0.07
CA ALA A 15 1.02 1.30 0.92
C ALA A 15 1.12 2.14 2.20
N ALA A 16 2.32 2.34 2.76
CA ALA A 16 2.52 3.19 3.94
C ALA A 16 2.10 4.63 3.69
N TYR A 17 2.52 5.20 2.55
CA TYR A 17 2.16 6.55 2.16
C TYR A 17 0.64 6.69 1.95
N GLY A 18 0.01 5.75 1.24
CA GLY A 18 -1.41 5.76 0.96
C GLY A 18 -2.27 5.62 2.22
N ASP A 19 -1.89 4.76 3.14
CA ASP A 19 -2.58 4.61 4.42
C ASP A 19 -2.47 5.88 5.27
N ALA A 20 -1.27 6.47 5.36
CA ALA A 20 -1.08 7.75 6.05
C ALA A 20 -1.89 8.89 5.40
N LEU A 21 -2.00 8.88 4.07
CA LEU A 21 -2.82 9.85 3.33
C LEU A 21 -4.31 9.70 3.64
N VAL A 22 -4.86 8.48 3.62
CA VAL A 22 -6.27 8.26 3.93
C VAL A 22 -6.58 8.63 5.39
N ARG A 23 -5.68 8.31 6.33
CA ARG A 23 -5.80 8.71 7.73
C ARG A 23 -5.79 10.22 7.91
N VAL A 24 -4.90 10.95 7.24
CA VAL A 24 -4.86 12.43 7.35
C VAL A 24 -6.09 13.08 6.71
N LEU A 25 -6.58 12.56 5.57
CA LEU A 25 -7.82 13.00 4.94
C LEU A 25 -9.02 12.81 5.89
N ARG A 26 -9.15 11.63 6.49
CA ARG A 26 -10.20 11.36 7.49
C ARG A 26 -10.09 12.28 8.70
N LYS A 27 -8.88 12.52 9.21
CA LYS A 27 -8.64 13.44 10.33
C LYS A 27 -9.01 14.89 10.01
N ALA A 28 -8.81 15.32 8.76
CA ALA A 28 -9.19 16.63 8.26
C ALA A 28 -10.70 16.76 7.96
N GLY A 29 -11.48 15.69 8.08
CA GLY A 29 -12.93 15.70 7.94
C GLY A 29 -13.46 15.22 6.58
N TYR A 30 -12.60 14.72 5.68
CA TYR A 30 -13.04 14.10 4.44
C TYR A 30 -13.64 12.72 4.67
N THR A 31 -14.66 12.35 3.90
CA THR A 31 -15.09 10.95 3.77
C THR A 31 -14.21 10.30 2.71
N ALA A 32 -13.20 9.56 3.15
CA ALA A 32 -12.19 8.96 2.29
C ALA A 32 -12.14 7.45 2.50
N ASP A 33 -12.08 6.70 1.40
CA ASP A 33 -11.97 5.24 1.39
C ASP A 33 -10.65 4.82 0.71
N SER A 34 -10.02 3.78 1.24
CA SER A 34 -8.85 3.11 0.67
C SER A 34 -9.26 1.87 -0.10
N GLU A 35 -8.73 1.70 -1.31
CA GLU A 35 -9.04 0.56 -2.18
C GLU A 35 -7.78 -0.07 -2.77
N TYR A 36 -7.67 -1.39 -2.65
CA TYR A 36 -6.63 -2.19 -3.30
C TYR A 36 -7.18 -2.84 -4.57
N TYR A 37 -6.53 -2.63 -5.71
CA TYR A 37 -6.92 -3.25 -6.98
C TYR A 37 -6.20 -4.59 -7.19
N ILE A 38 -6.95 -5.68 -7.28
CA ILE A 38 -6.45 -7.04 -7.49
C ILE A 38 -6.52 -7.35 -8.99
N ASN A 39 -5.35 -7.61 -9.60
CA ASN A 39 -5.27 -8.10 -10.99
C ASN A 39 -5.52 -9.61 -11.05
N ASP A 40 -6.72 -10.06 -10.69
CA ASP A 40 -7.11 -11.47 -10.62
C ASP A 40 -7.67 -12.02 -11.95
N ALA A 41 -7.43 -11.31 -13.06
CA ALA A 41 -7.88 -11.69 -14.39
C ALA A 41 -6.72 -11.75 -15.40
N GLY A 42 -6.93 -12.56 -16.45
CA GLY A 42 -6.06 -12.61 -17.62
C GLY A 42 -4.88 -13.59 -17.49
N ARG A 43 -3.97 -13.48 -18.48
CA ARG A 43 -2.95 -14.51 -18.76
C ARG A 43 -2.03 -14.82 -17.59
N GLN A 44 -1.67 -13.84 -16.76
CA GLN A 44 -0.76 -14.09 -15.63
C GLN A 44 -1.38 -15.02 -14.60
N MET A 45 -2.67 -14.87 -14.31
CA MET A 45 -3.38 -15.75 -13.37
C MET A 45 -3.61 -17.15 -13.95
N GLU A 46 -3.77 -17.26 -15.27
CA GLU A 46 -3.79 -18.56 -15.96
C GLU A 46 -2.43 -19.27 -15.86
N ILE A 47 -1.32 -18.55 -16.01
CA ILE A 47 0.03 -19.09 -15.81
C ILE A 47 0.20 -19.55 -14.36
N LEU A 48 -0.29 -18.80 -13.37
CA LEU A 48 -0.27 -19.22 -11.96
C LEU A 48 -1.02 -20.52 -11.76
N ALA A 49 -2.26 -20.62 -12.26
CA ALA A 49 -3.08 -21.83 -12.14
C ALA A 49 -2.36 -23.05 -12.72
N VAL A 50 -1.77 -22.92 -13.91
CA VAL A 50 -0.97 -24.00 -14.53
C VAL A 50 0.27 -24.30 -13.71
N SER A 51 0.99 -23.30 -13.19
CA SER A 51 2.20 -23.50 -12.38
C SER A 51 1.89 -24.31 -11.11
N VAL A 52 0.79 -23.97 -10.43
CA VAL A 52 0.28 -24.71 -9.26
C VAL A 52 -0.09 -26.14 -9.65
N TRP A 53 -0.78 -26.32 -10.78
CA TRP A 53 -1.17 -27.66 -11.24
C TRP A 53 0.04 -28.53 -11.57
N LEU A 54 1.07 -27.99 -12.22
CA LEU A 54 2.31 -28.71 -12.51
C LEU A 54 3.01 -29.16 -11.21
N ARG A 55 3.13 -28.28 -10.21
CA ARG A 55 3.68 -28.66 -8.89
C ARG A 55 2.81 -29.70 -8.18
N TYR A 56 1.49 -29.64 -8.35
CA TYR A 56 0.58 -30.64 -7.83
C TYR A 56 0.79 -32.01 -8.47
N LEU A 57 1.05 -32.07 -9.78
CA LEU A 57 1.37 -33.32 -10.48
C LEU A 57 2.69 -33.93 -9.97
N GLU A 58 3.72 -33.11 -9.70
CA GLU A 58 4.95 -33.59 -9.04
C GLU A 58 4.65 -34.23 -7.67
N LEU A 59 3.77 -33.62 -6.87
CA LEU A 59 3.33 -34.18 -5.59
C LEU A 59 2.53 -35.49 -5.74
N CYS A 60 1.87 -35.69 -6.88
CA CYS A 60 1.21 -36.95 -7.24
C CYS A 60 2.19 -38.03 -7.75
N GLY A 61 3.48 -37.70 -7.87
CA GLY A 61 4.54 -38.61 -8.31
C GLY A 61 4.84 -38.57 -9.81
N GLU A 62 4.33 -37.57 -10.55
CA GLU A 62 4.70 -37.35 -11.94
C GLU A 62 6.08 -36.67 -12.05
N GLU A 63 6.86 -37.01 -13.08
CA GLU A 63 8.12 -36.33 -13.39
C GLU A 63 7.86 -35.21 -14.42
N ILE A 64 8.13 -33.96 -14.04
CA ILE A 64 7.89 -32.78 -14.89
C ILE A 64 9.19 -32.02 -15.12
N ASP A 65 9.51 -31.77 -16.38
CA ASP A 65 10.52 -30.77 -16.75
C ASP A 65 9.90 -29.37 -16.60
N PHE A 66 10.12 -28.74 -15.46
CA PHE A 66 9.35 -27.56 -15.07
C PHE A 66 9.59 -26.37 -16.03
N PRO A 67 8.55 -25.81 -16.66
CA PRO A 67 8.73 -24.77 -17.67
C PRO A 67 9.39 -23.50 -17.09
N PRO A 68 10.40 -22.93 -17.76
CA PRO A 68 11.12 -21.77 -17.25
C PRO A 68 10.26 -20.50 -17.14
N GLY A 69 9.15 -20.41 -17.89
CA GLY A 69 8.22 -19.29 -17.82
C GLY A 69 7.05 -19.48 -16.84
N ALA A 70 6.91 -20.65 -16.23
CA ALA A 70 5.95 -20.87 -15.16
C ALA A 70 6.48 -20.24 -13.86
N TYR A 71 5.57 -19.94 -12.93
CA TYR A 71 5.97 -19.45 -11.60
C TYR A 71 6.68 -20.55 -10.82
N GLN A 72 7.82 -20.22 -10.24
CA GLN A 72 8.73 -21.17 -9.59
C GLN A 72 9.00 -20.87 -8.12
N GLY A 73 8.39 -19.82 -7.55
CA GLY A 73 8.56 -19.48 -6.14
C GLY A 73 8.03 -20.55 -5.20
N ASP A 74 8.58 -20.60 -3.99
CA ASP A 74 8.21 -21.57 -2.95
C ASP A 74 6.69 -21.55 -2.66
N TYR A 75 6.05 -20.39 -2.75
CA TYR A 75 4.61 -20.23 -2.57
C TYR A 75 3.77 -21.10 -3.54
N VAL A 76 4.26 -21.37 -4.76
CA VAL A 76 3.56 -22.20 -5.74
C VAL A 76 3.47 -23.65 -5.25
N PHE A 77 4.55 -24.14 -4.62
CA PHE A 77 4.56 -25.46 -3.99
C PHE A 77 3.61 -25.53 -2.80
N ASP A 78 3.56 -24.49 -1.96
CA ASP A 78 2.65 -24.46 -0.80
C ASP A 78 1.18 -24.50 -1.22
N ILE A 79 0.82 -23.77 -2.29
CA ILE A 79 -0.52 -23.81 -2.89
C ILE A 79 -0.80 -25.20 -3.45
N ALA A 80 0.14 -25.79 -4.19
CA ALA A 80 -0.01 -27.13 -4.75
C ALA A 80 -0.14 -28.22 -3.67
N ALA A 81 0.59 -28.09 -2.57
CA ALA A 81 0.49 -28.99 -1.41
C ALA A 81 -0.88 -28.87 -0.74
N THR A 82 -1.45 -27.67 -0.67
CA THR A 82 -2.82 -27.44 -0.21
C THR A 82 -3.83 -28.10 -1.16
N LEU A 83 -3.68 -27.91 -2.47
CA LEU A 83 -4.52 -28.58 -3.47
C LEU A 83 -4.48 -30.10 -3.34
N HIS A 84 -3.28 -30.68 -3.20
CA HIS A 84 -3.09 -32.13 -3.03
C HIS A 84 -3.68 -32.66 -1.73
N ARG A 85 -3.53 -31.94 -0.62
CA ARG A 85 -4.14 -32.31 0.66
C ARG A 85 -5.67 -32.33 0.57
N ASP A 86 -6.25 -31.33 -0.08
CA ASP A 86 -7.70 -31.11 -0.07
C ASP A 86 -8.42 -31.96 -1.12
N HIS A 87 -7.75 -32.30 -2.23
CA HIS A 87 -8.33 -33.03 -3.37
C HIS A 87 -7.68 -34.39 -3.67
N GLY A 88 -6.64 -34.80 -2.93
CA GLY A 88 -5.89 -36.02 -3.21
C GLY A 88 -5.35 -36.02 -4.65
N THR A 89 -5.59 -37.10 -5.39
CA THR A 89 -5.18 -37.26 -6.80
C THR A 89 -6.28 -36.93 -7.81
N ALA A 90 -7.34 -36.21 -7.41
CA ALA A 90 -8.50 -35.94 -8.27
C ALA A 90 -8.18 -35.15 -9.55
N PHE A 91 -7.10 -34.38 -9.57
CA PHE A 91 -6.64 -33.59 -10.72
C PHE A 91 -5.38 -34.17 -11.38
N GLN A 92 -5.02 -35.42 -11.06
CA GLN A 92 -3.83 -36.07 -11.61
C GLN A 92 -4.06 -36.45 -13.08
N HIS A 93 -3.11 -36.07 -13.93
CA HIS A 93 -3.03 -36.47 -15.33
C HIS A 93 -1.59 -36.88 -15.68
N PRO A 94 -1.38 -37.75 -16.68
CA PRO A 94 -0.04 -38.19 -17.06
C PRO A 94 0.83 -37.02 -17.57
N ALA A 95 1.94 -36.73 -16.89
CA ALA A 95 2.82 -35.63 -17.28
C ALA A 95 3.47 -35.86 -18.66
N VAL A 96 3.74 -37.12 -19.03
CA VAL A 96 4.31 -37.48 -20.33
C VAL A 96 3.44 -36.98 -21.48
N GLU A 97 2.12 -37.12 -21.38
CA GLU A 97 1.19 -36.63 -22.41
C GLU A 97 1.07 -35.10 -22.34
N LEU A 98 1.09 -34.53 -21.13
CA LEU A 98 0.98 -33.08 -20.93
C LEU A 98 2.18 -32.33 -21.52
N MET A 99 3.37 -32.93 -21.45
CA MET A 99 4.63 -32.34 -21.89
C MET A 99 5.00 -32.71 -23.33
N ASP A 100 4.22 -33.56 -24.00
CA ASP A 100 4.51 -34.00 -25.35
C ASP A 100 4.36 -32.87 -26.38
N SER A 101 5.27 -32.84 -27.36
CA SER A 101 5.21 -31.95 -28.52
C SER A 101 5.11 -30.45 -28.18
N LEU A 102 5.68 -30.01 -27.05
CA LEU A 102 5.71 -28.58 -26.67
C LEU A 102 6.76 -27.79 -27.50
N PRO A 103 6.45 -26.52 -27.87
CA PRO A 103 7.40 -25.66 -28.57
C PRO A 103 8.55 -25.23 -27.64
N ALA A 104 9.68 -24.83 -28.24
CA ALA A 104 10.84 -24.36 -27.47
C ALA A 104 10.64 -22.93 -26.89
N ASP A 105 9.78 -22.13 -27.53
CA ASP A 105 9.53 -20.76 -27.11
C ASP A 105 8.61 -20.72 -25.88
N THR A 106 8.99 -19.93 -24.86
CA THR A 106 8.33 -19.88 -23.56
C THR A 106 6.85 -19.50 -23.64
N ASP A 107 6.50 -18.45 -24.37
CA ASP A 107 5.12 -17.96 -24.41
C ASP A 107 4.16 -18.93 -25.10
N PRO A 108 4.46 -19.43 -26.32
CA PRO A 108 3.65 -20.47 -26.96
C PRO A 108 3.56 -21.76 -26.14
N LEU A 109 4.63 -22.14 -25.42
CA LEU A 109 4.62 -23.31 -24.54
C LEU A 109 3.59 -23.14 -23.43
N LEU A 110 3.61 -22.00 -22.72
CA LEU A 110 2.66 -21.72 -21.64
C LEU A 110 1.23 -21.68 -22.15
N ASP A 111 0.99 -21.07 -23.32
CA ASP A 111 -0.35 -21.00 -23.91
C ASP A 111 -0.91 -22.40 -24.23
N ILE A 112 -0.07 -23.32 -24.71
CA ILE A 112 -0.46 -24.72 -24.94
C ILE A 112 -0.76 -25.43 -23.62
N LEU A 113 0.08 -25.24 -22.59
CA LEU A 113 -0.16 -25.84 -21.28
C LEU A 113 -1.45 -25.33 -20.64
N ILE A 114 -1.75 -24.04 -20.75
CA ILE A 114 -3.02 -23.45 -20.30
C ILE A 114 -4.20 -24.07 -21.04
N SER A 115 -4.11 -24.20 -22.37
CA SER A 115 -5.16 -24.84 -23.17
C SER A 115 -5.38 -26.30 -22.73
N ARG A 116 -4.31 -27.08 -22.61
CA ARG A 116 -4.39 -28.49 -22.18
C ARG A 116 -4.96 -28.62 -20.77
N ALA A 117 -4.52 -27.76 -19.84
CA ALA A 117 -5.05 -27.75 -18.48
C ALA A 117 -6.56 -27.52 -18.47
N ARG A 118 -7.06 -26.53 -19.23
CA ARG A 118 -8.51 -26.27 -19.35
C ARG A 118 -9.28 -27.44 -19.94
N ASP A 119 -8.74 -28.03 -21.00
CA ASP A 119 -9.39 -29.14 -21.69
C ASP A 119 -9.47 -30.40 -20.80
N TRP A 120 -8.40 -30.69 -20.04
CA TRP A 120 -8.28 -31.93 -19.28
C TRP A 120 -8.94 -31.86 -17.91
N LEU A 121 -8.79 -30.73 -17.21
CA LEU A 121 -9.40 -30.50 -15.91
C LEU A 121 -10.88 -30.12 -16.01
N GLY A 122 -11.32 -29.68 -17.21
CA GLY A 122 -12.59 -28.99 -17.39
C GLY A 122 -12.60 -27.60 -16.74
N GLU A 123 -13.64 -26.82 -17.04
CA GLU A 123 -13.76 -25.46 -16.49
C GLU A 123 -13.81 -25.45 -14.96
N ASP A 124 -14.54 -26.39 -14.33
CA ASP A 124 -14.66 -26.45 -12.88
C ASP A 124 -13.33 -26.78 -12.19
N GLY A 125 -12.56 -27.72 -12.74
CA GLY A 125 -11.26 -28.11 -12.20
C GLY A 125 -10.24 -26.99 -12.35
N PHE A 126 -10.14 -26.40 -13.54
CA PHE A 126 -9.26 -25.26 -13.79
C PHE A 126 -9.61 -24.06 -12.90
N ASN A 127 -10.89 -23.71 -12.79
CA ASN A 127 -11.36 -22.61 -11.94
C ASN A 127 -11.12 -22.87 -10.46
N THR A 128 -11.16 -24.13 -10.00
CA THR A 128 -10.84 -24.48 -8.62
C THR A 128 -9.38 -24.19 -8.30
N ILE A 129 -8.46 -24.60 -9.18
CA ILE A 129 -7.02 -24.36 -9.03
C ILE A 129 -6.69 -22.88 -9.15
N HIS A 130 -7.28 -22.21 -10.15
CA HIS A 130 -7.12 -20.77 -10.36
C HIS A 130 -7.57 -19.97 -9.14
N ARG A 131 -8.76 -20.28 -8.60
CA ARG A 131 -9.29 -19.62 -7.39
C ARG A 131 -8.41 -19.86 -6.18
N LEU A 132 -7.98 -21.10 -5.94
CA LEU A 132 -7.10 -21.42 -4.82
C LEU A 132 -5.78 -20.64 -4.89
N GLY A 133 -5.16 -20.56 -6.07
CA GLY A 133 -3.94 -19.78 -6.27
C GLY A 133 -4.14 -18.29 -6.03
N ASN A 134 -5.20 -17.71 -6.61
CA ASN A 134 -5.53 -16.30 -6.44
C ASN A 134 -5.84 -15.94 -4.98
N ASP A 135 -6.76 -16.68 -4.34
CA ASP A 135 -7.21 -16.39 -2.98
C ASP A 135 -6.04 -16.50 -1.99
N THR A 136 -5.17 -17.51 -2.16
CA THR A 136 -3.98 -17.68 -1.30
C THR A 136 -3.02 -16.49 -1.42
N LEU A 137 -2.76 -16.02 -2.65
CA LEU A 137 -1.87 -14.86 -2.86
C LEU A 137 -2.47 -13.56 -2.30
N VAL A 138 -3.76 -13.32 -2.57
CA VAL A 138 -4.46 -12.12 -2.07
C VAL A 138 -4.48 -12.12 -0.55
N ASP A 139 -4.77 -13.26 0.09
CA ASP A 139 -4.76 -13.37 1.54
C ASP A 139 -3.35 -13.20 2.12
N ASP A 140 -2.30 -13.71 1.48
CA ASP A 140 -0.92 -13.51 1.93
C ASP A 140 -0.51 -12.02 1.87
N ILE A 141 -0.80 -11.34 0.76
CA ILE A 141 -0.58 -9.89 0.60
C ILE A 141 -1.37 -9.11 1.65
N ARG A 142 -2.65 -9.42 1.84
CA ARG A 142 -3.50 -8.79 2.86
C ARG A 142 -2.90 -8.97 4.26
N ASN A 143 -2.49 -10.19 4.61
CA ASN A 143 -1.91 -10.47 5.92
C ASN A 143 -0.61 -9.71 6.17
N ASP A 144 0.25 -9.59 5.17
CA ASP A 144 1.49 -8.81 5.29
C ASP A 144 1.20 -7.32 5.47
N LEU A 145 0.24 -6.76 4.74
CA LEU A 145 -0.20 -5.37 4.89
C LEU A 145 -0.83 -5.09 6.27
N VAL A 146 -1.73 -5.96 6.74
CA VAL A 146 -2.35 -5.84 8.07
C VAL A 146 -1.28 -5.89 9.17
N ARG A 147 -0.30 -6.79 9.07
CA ARG A 147 0.82 -6.87 10.02
C ARG A 147 1.74 -5.66 9.94
N PHE A 148 1.75 -4.97 8.81
CA PHE A 148 2.42 -3.69 8.64
C PHE A 148 1.54 -2.50 9.07
N GLY A 149 0.31 -2.74 9.53
CA GLY A 149 -0.63 -1.72 10.01
C GLY A 149 -1.44 -1.03 8.91
N VAL A 150 -1.41 -1.55 7.68
CA VAL A 150 -2.15 -1.02 6.53
C VAL A 150 -3.39 -1.86 6.28
N GLU A 151 -4.55 -1.22 6.29
CA GLU A 151 -5.83 -1.86 6.01
C GLU A 151 -6.57 -1.10 4.92
N PHE A 152 -7.10 -1.86 3.95
CA PHE A 152 -7.91 -1.32 2.85
C PHE A 152 -9.39 -1.51 3.16
N ASP A 153 -10.21 -0.48 2.95
CA ASP A 153 -11.67 -0.59 3.11
C ASP A 153 -12.29 -1.48 2.03
N CYS A 154 -11.69 -1.48 0.82
CA CYS A 154 -12.12 -2.31 -0.30
C CYS A 154 -10.96 -3.06 -0.96
N TRP A 155 -11.21 -4.32 -1.28
CA TRP A 155 -10.35 -5.15 -2.13
C TRP A 155 -11.11 -5.42 -3.42
N PHE A 156 -10.72 -4.74 -4.50
CA PHE A 156 -11.47 -4.68 -5.74
C PHE A 156 -10.89 -5.64 -6.78
N SER A 157 -11.72 -6.55 -7.30
CA SER A 157 -11.35 -7.57 -8.29
C SER A 157 -11.44 -7.02 -9.71
N GLU A 158 -10.39 -7.21 -10.52
CA GLU A 158 -10.42 -6.93 -11.96
C GLU A 158 -11.39 -7.88 -12.68
N ASN A 159 -11.43 -9.15 -12.29
CA ASN A 159 -12.33 -10.13 -12.88
C ASN A 159 -13.79 -9.68 -12.76
N HIS A 160 -14.17 -9.03 -11.65
CA HIS A 160 -15.50 -8.45 -11.48
C HIS A 160 -15.84 -7.40 -12.56
N LEU A 161 -14.89 -6.56 -13.00
CA LEU A 161 -15.14 -5.59 -14.08
C LEU A 161 -15.48 -6.28 -15.40
N VAL A 162 -14.86 -7.43 -15.66
CA VAL A 162 -15.08 -8.22 -16.87
C VAL A 162 -16.41 -8.95 -16.77
N THR A 163 -16.66 -9.68 -15.67
CA THR A 163 -17.86 -10.51 -15.51
C THR A 163 -19.14 -9.70 -15.40
N ASP A 164 -19.10 -8.52 -14.75
CA ASP A 164 -20.27 -7.65 -14.63
C ASP A 164 -20.47 -6.77 -15.88
N GLY A 165 -19.65 -6.92 -16.93
CA GLY A 165 -19.75 -6.17 -18.18
C GLY A 165 -19.44 -4.68 -18.05
N ALA A 166 -18.70 -4.27 -17.01
CA ALA A 166 -18.31 -2.87 -16.82
C ALA A 166 -17.41 -2.38 -17.97
N VAL A 167 -16.51 -3.25 -18.45
CA VAL A 167 -15.64 -2.93 -19.59
C VAL A 167 -16.47 -2.70 -20.86
N ASP A 168 -17.44 -3.57 -21.13
CA ASP A 168 -18.32 -3.44 -22.30
C ASP A 168 -19.17 -2.17 -22.24
N ARG A 169 -19.67 -1.81 -21.04
CA ARG A 169 -20.39 -0.55 -20.83
C ARG A 169 -19.51 0.67 -21.12
N ALA A 170 -18.30 0.72 -20.57
CA ALA A 170 -17.37 1.83 -20.79
C ALA A 170 -17.02 1.98 -22.28
N VAL A 171 -16.73 0.87 -22.96
CA VAL A 171 -16.45 0.85 -24.41
C VAL A 171 -17.66 1.31 -25.20
N LYS A 172 -18.87 0.86 -24.85
CA LYS A 172 -20.11 1.27 -25.52
C LYS A 172 -20.34 2.76 -25.38
N THR A 173 -20.18 3.32 -24.17
CA THR A 173 -20.30 4.77 -23.93
C THR A 173 -19.35 5.56 -24.82
N LEU A 174 -18.09 5.14 -24.93
CA LEU A 174 -17.10 5.80 -25.78
C LEU A 174 -17.38 5.68 -27.30
N LYS A 175 -18.05 4.60 -27.73
CA LYS A 175 -18.54 4.46 -29.10
C LYS A 175 -19.72 5.38 -29.38
N ASP A 176 -20.68 5.41 -28.46
CA ASP A 176 -21.89 6.22 -28.59
C ASP A 176 -21.58 7.73 -28.56
N SER A 177 -20.51 8.14 -27.88
CA SER A 177 -20.01 9.52 -27.83
C SER A 177 -19.04 9.88 -28.96
N GLU A 178 -18.88 9.02 -29.98
CA GLU A 178 -18.00 9.21 -31.14
C GLU A 178 -16.49 9.44 -30.83
N HIS A 179 -16.06 9.12 -29.61
CA HIS A 179 -14.66 9.22 -29.19
C HIS A 179 -13.82 8.00 -29.57
N LEU A 180 -14.45 6.86 -29.93
CA LEU A 180 -13.75 5.74 -30.55
C LEU A 180 -13.84 5.76 -32.07
N TYR A 181 -12.77 5.31 -32.73
CA TYR A 181 -12.75 5.06 -34.17
C TYR A 181 -12.07 3.72 -34.51
N LEU A 182 -12.50 3.10 -35.61
CA LEU A 182 -11.94 1.84 -36.10
C LEU A 182 -10.76 2.13 -37.03
N LYS A 183 -9.60 1.53 -36.73
CA LYS A 183 -8.40 1.62 -37.57
C LYS A 183 -7.59 0.32 -37.46
N ASP A 184 -7.21 -0.23 -38.61
CA ASP A 184 -6.45 -1.48 -38.72
C ASP A 184 -7.10 -2.67 -37.97
N GLY A 185 -8.44 -2.71 -38.00
CA GLY A 185 -9.26 -3.73 -37.31
C GLY A 185 -9.41 -3.51 -35.80
N ALA A 186 -8.67 -2.56 -35.20
CA ALA A 186 -8.71 -2.25 -33.78
C ALA A 186 -9.52 -0.97 -33.48
N TRP A 187 -10.13 -0.88 -32.30
CA TRP A 187 -10.80 0.34 -31.84
C TRP A 187 -9.84 1.22 -31.05
N TRP A 188 -9.72 2.46 -31.48
CA TRP A 188 -8.84 3.47 -30.92
C TRP A 188 -9.66 4.58 -30.27
N LEU A 189 -9.26 4.99 -29.06
CA LEU A 189 -9.78 6.19 -28.40
C LEU A 189 -8.98 7.41 -28.86
N ARG A 190 -9.70 8.47 -29.24
CA ARG A 190 -9.17 9.79 -29.62
C ARG A 190 -8.61 10.54 -28.41
N THR A 191 -7.64 9.96 -27.70
CA THR A 191 -7.06 10.59 -26.51
C THR A 191 -6.31 11.87 -26.84
N THR A 192 -5.87 12.07 -28.09
CA THR A 192 -5.24 13.32 -28.53
C THR A 192 -6.17 14.53 -28.48
N ASP A 193 -7.48 14.33 -28.67
CA ASP A 193 -8.49 15.39 -28.53
C ASP A 193 -8.57 15.94 -27.09
N PHE A 194 -8.01 15.19 -26.12
CA PHE A 194 -8.00 15.49 -24.69
C PHE A 194 -6.58 15.65 -24.12
N GLY A 195 -5.58 15.92 -24.97
CA GLY A 195 -4.22 16.30 -24.54
C GLY A 195 -3.24 15.14 -24.29
N ASP A 196 -3.57 13.90 -24.69
CA ASP A 196 -2.60 12.80 -24.78
C ASP A 196 -1.71 12.96 -26.03
N GLU A 197 -0.57 12.26 -26.06
CA GLU A 197 0.44 12.37 -27.13
C GLU A 197 0.06 11.60 -28.40
N LYS A 198 -0.71 10.53 -28.23
CA LYS A 198 -1.22 9.69 -29.33
C LYS A 198 -2.46 8.95 -28.89
N ASP A 199 -3.33 8.69 -29.85
CA ASP A 199 -4.52 7.86 -29.65
C ASP A 199 -4.14 6.46 -29.17
N ARG A 200 -5.04 5.83 -28.41
CA ARG A 200 -4.75 4.57 -27.71
C ARG A 200 -5.73 3.48 -28.11
N VAL A 201 -5.20 2.27 -28.29
CA VAL A 201 -6.03 1.09 -28.57
C VAL A 201 -6.79 0.67 -27.32
N VAL A 202 -8.11 0.59 -27.43
CA VAL A 202 -9.01 0.08 -26.38
C VAL A 202 -9.41 -1.37 -26.67
N LEU A 203 -9.74 -1.68 -27.93
CA LEU A 203 -10.02 -3.05 -28.38
C LEU A 203 -9.04 -3.47 -29.46
N ARG A 204 -8.44 -4.65 -29.30
CA ARG A 204 -7.55 -5.24 -30.32
C ARG A 204 -8.35 -5.75 -31.52
N ALA A 205 -7.66 -6.02 -32.63
CA ALA A 205 -8.30 -6.53 -33.85
C ALA A 205 -8.96 -7.90 -33.70
N ASN A 206 -8.53 -8.70 -32.71
CA ASN A 206 -9.16 -9.98 -32.36
C ASN A 206 -10.38 -9.84 -31.43
N GLY A 207 -10.79 -8.60 -31.09
CA GLY A 207 -11.91 -8.32 -30.20
C GLY A 207 -11.55 -8.24 -28.71
N ASN A 208 -10.37 -8.68 -28.30
CA ASN A 208 -9.98 -8.69 -26.89
C ASN A 208 -9.71 -7.28 -26.35
N HIS A 209 -10.04 -7.10 -25.07
CA HIS A 209 -9.79 -5.86 -24.32
C HIS A 209 -8.29 -5.64 -24.10
N THR A 210 -7.86 -4.38 -24.11
CA THR A 210 -6.53 -3.99 -23.63
C THR A 210 -6.57 -3.71 -22.13
N TYR A 211 -5.42 -3.72 -21.45
CA TYR A 211 -5.34 -3.23 -20.06
C TYR A 211 -5.84 -1.78 -19.92
N PHE A 212 -5.68 -0.98 -20.98
CA PHE A 212 -6.23 0.37 -20.98
C PHE A 212 -7.76 0.36 -20.96
N ALA A 213 -8.43 -0.62 -21.58
CA ALA A 213 -9.88 -0.76 -21.48
C ALA A 213 -10.35 -1.11 -20.07
N THR A 214 -9.63 -1.99 -19.37
CA THR A 214 -9.94 -2.34 -17.97
C THR A 214 -9.68 -1.15 -17.04
N ASP A 215 -8.60 -0.39 -17.25
CA ASP A 215 -8.34 0.86 -16.53
C ASP A 215 -9.48 1.88 -16.72
N ILE A 216 -9.93 2.11 -17.96
CA ILE A 216 -11.04 3.03 -18.25
C ILE A 216 -12.29 2.63 -17.45
N ALA A 217 -12.65 1.34 -17.52
CA ALA A 217 -13.82 0.81 -16.84
C ALA A 217 -13.70 0.93 -15.32
N TYR A 218 -12.52 0.66 -14.78
CA TYR A 218 -12.25 0.77 -13.35
C TYR A 218 -12.39 2.21 -12.84
N HIS A 219 -11.83 3.19 -13.56
CA HIS A 219 -11.96 4.58 -13.17
C HIS A 219 -13.40 5.08 -13.29
N LEU A 220 -14.11 4.71 -14.37
CA LEU A 220 -15.54 4.99 -14.50
C LEU A 220 -16.34 4.41 -13.32
N ASN A 221 -16.05 3.16 -12.94
CA ASN A 221 -16.70 2.50 -11.80
C ASN A 221 -16.51 3.28 -10.48
N LYS A 222 -15.32 3.87 -10.24
CA LYS A 222 -15.11 4.75 -9.07
C LYS A 222 -16.06 5.95 -9.09
N PHE A 223 -16.19 6.65 -10.21
CA PHE A 223 -17.09 7.79 -10.30
C PHE A 223 -18.58 7.38 -10.24
N GLU A 224 -18.95 6.23 -10.80
CA GLU A 224 -20.31 5.68 -10.71
C GLU A 224 -20.70 5.32 -9.26
N ARG A 225 -19.72 5.00 -8.40
CA ARG A 225 -19.92 4.79 -6.95
C ARG A 225 -20.08 6.09 -6.16
N GLY A 226 -19.95 7.26 -6.80
CA GLY A 226 -20.20 8.57 -6.20
C GLY A 226 -18.96 9.29 -5.64
N PHE A 227 -17.75 8.78 -5.91
CA PHE A 227 -16.53 9.48 -5.52
C PHE A 227 -16.33 10.74 -6.37
N GLU A 228 -16.25 11.90 -5.71
CA GLU A 228 -16.01 13.19 -6.38
C GLU A 228 -14.53 13.44 -6.70
N GLN A 229 -13.65 12.79 -5.96
CA GLN A 229 -12.20 12.87 -6.10
C GLN A 229 -11.62 11.46 -6.02
N VAL A 230 -10.73 11.13 -6.96
CA VAL A 230 -10.02 9.86 -7.01
C VAL A 230 -8.53 10.16 -6.91
N ILE A 231 -7.87 9.58 -5.92
CA ILE A 231 -6.42 9.70 -5.74
C ILE A 231 -5.80 8.34 -6.01
N ASN A 232 -4.99 8.27 -7.07
CA ASN A 232 -4.21 7.08 -7.38
C ASN A 232 -2.76 7.27 -6.94
N ILE A 233 -2.18 6.22 -6.36
CA ILE A 233 -0.78 6.19 -5.96
C ILE A 233 -0.07 5.21 -6.89
N TRP A 234 0.78 5.71 -7.78
CA TRP A 234 1.47 4.92 -8.80
C TRP A 234 2.98 5.03 -8.63
N GLY A 235 3.72 4.05 -9.16
CA GLY A 235 5.16 4.16 -9.31
C GLY A 235 5.54 5.27 -10.29
N ALA A 236 6.65 5.96 -10.04
CA ALA A 236 7.13 7.08 -10.86
C ALA A 236 7.37 6.72 -12.35
N ASP A 237 7.58 5.44 -12.66
CA ASP A 237 7.70 4.87 -14.00
C ASP A 237 6.40 4.98 -14.84
N HIS A 238 5.26 5.26 -14.20
CA HIS A 238 3.95 5.37 -14.85
C HIS A 238 3.57 6.81 -15.25
N HIS A 239 4.50 7.78 -15.17
CA HIS A 239 4.22 9.18 -15.50
C HIS A 239 3.57 9.37 -16.88
N GLY A 240 4.08 8.69 -17.91
CA GLY A 240 3.53 8.74 -19.28
C GLY A 240 2.17 8.04 -19.46
N TYR A 241 1.63 7.42 -18.40
CA TYR A 241 0.31 6.79 -18.39
C TYR A 241 -0.78 7.72 -17.83
N ILE A 242 -0.41 8.80 -17.12
CA ILE A 242 -1.39 9.70 -16.48
C ILE A 242 -2.28 10.38 -17.54
N LYS A 243 -1.65 10.96 -18.58
CA LYS A 243 -2.38 11.73 -19.60
C LYS A 243 -3.45 10.91 -20.30
N ARG A 244 -3.19 9.64 -20.62
CA ARG A 244 -4.18 8.81 -21.33
C ARG A 244 -5.38 8.44 -20.46
N VAL A 245 -5.19 8.24 -19.16
CA VAL A 245 -6.31 7.92 -18.25
C VAL A 245 -7.15 9.17 -18.01
N LYS A 246 -6.50 10.33 -17.79
CA LYS A 246 -7.20 11.63 -17.74
C LYS A 246 -7.98 11.92 -19.03
N ALA A 247 -7.38 11.66 -20.18
CA ALA A 247 -8.04 11.80 -21.48
C ALA A 247 -9.26 10.87 -21.63
N ALA A 248 -9.16 9.63 -21.13
CA ALA A 248 -10.28 8.71 -21.10
C ALA A 248 -11.42 9.18 -20.20
N LEU A 249 -11.12 9.75 -19.03
CA LEU A 249 -12.14 10.36 -18.16
C LEU A 249 -12.83 11.53 -18.83
N ALA A 250 -12.06 12.41 -19.49
CA ALA A 250 -12.60 13.51 -20.28
C ALA A 250 -13.57 13.01 -21.37
N ALA A 251 -13.17 11.96 -22.10
CA ALA A 251 -14.00 11.33 -23.13
C ALA A 251 -15.26 10.67 -22.56
N LEU A 252 -15.23 10.22 -21.30
CA LEU A 252 -16.41 9.71 -20.59
C LEU A 252 -17.28 10.83 -20.00
N GLY A 253 -16.90 12.10 -20.16
CA GLY A 253 -17.63 13.26 -19.66
C GLY A 253 -17.33 13.63 -18.21
N HIS A 254 -16.27 13.08 -17.61
CA HIS A 254 -15.82 13.43 -16.27
C HIS A 254 -14.73 14.51 -16.29
N ASP A 255 -14.65 15.30 -15.22
CA ASP A 255 -13.58 16.26 -15.00
C ASP A 255 -12.23 15.53 -14.83
N PRO A 256 -11.23 15.74 -15.70
CA PRO A 256 -9.92 15.11 -15.57
C PRO A 256 -9.15 15.54 -14.32
N ASP A 257 -9.51 16.66 -13.70
CA ASP A 257 -8.90 17.15 -12.47
C ASP A 257 -9.49 16.51 -11.22
N ALA A 258 -10.63 15.81 -11.34
CA ALA A 258 -11.13 14.92 -10.29
C ALA A 258 -10.25 13.67 -10.08
N LEU A 259 -9.34 13.37 -11.01
CA LEU A 259 -8.30 12.36 -10.84
C LEU A 259 -6.96 13.02 -10.49
N THR A 260 -6.49 12.77 -9.27
CA THR A 260 -5.12 13.06 -8.84
C THR A 260 -4.28 11.80 -8.94
N VAL A 261 -3.08 11.89 -9.52
CA VAL A 261 -2.11 10.79 -9.53
C VAL A 261 -0.85 11.24 -8.80
N LEU A 262 -0.54 10.55 -7.71
CA LEU A 262 0.63 10.76 -6.87
C LEU A 262 1.70 9.74 -7.28
N LEU A 263 2.89 10.21 -7.63
CA LEU A 263 3.97 9.38 -8.14
C LEU A 263 4.96 9.09 -7.02
N VAL A 264 4.96 7.85 -6.55
CA VAL A 264 5.87 7.37 -5.51
C VAL A 264 7.15 6.85 -6.16
N GLN A 265 8.29 7.34 -5.70
CA GLN A 265 9.61 6.82 -6.06
C GLN A 265 9.92 5.53 -5.33
N PHE A 266 10.73 4.69 -5.96
CA PHE A 266 11.27 3.50 -5.30
C PHE A 266 12.22 3.89 -4.16
N ALA A 267 12.07 3.19 -3.04
CA ALA A 267 12.98 3.31 -1.90
C ALA A 267 14.28 2.57 -2.20
N THR A 268 15.42 3.19 -1.90
CA THR A 268 16.71 2.51 -1.89
C THR A 268 17.05 2.12 -0.46
N LEU A 269 17.28 0.83 -0.22
CA LEU A 269 17.66 0.34 1.10
C LEU A 269 19.18 0.43 1.29
N TYR A 270 19.60 0.90 2.45
CA TYR A 270 20.98 1.02 2.88
C TYR A 270 21.19 0.32 4.22
N ARG A 271 22.40 -0.19 4.44
CA ARG A 271 22.89 -0.61 5.75
C ARG A 271 24.17 0.16 6.04
N GLY A 272 24.07 1.18 6.90
CA GLY A 272 25.09 2.21 7.00
C GLY A 272 25.31 2.89 5.63
N ASP A 273 26.56 2.93 5.18
CA ASP A 273 26.91 3.53 3.88
C ASP A 273 26.75 2.56 2.67
N GLU A 274 26.43 1.28 2.91
CA GLU A 274 26.35 0.26 1.86
C GLU A 274 24.93 0.13 1.32
N LYS A 275 24.78 0.33 0.00
CA LYS A 275 23.50 0.11 -0.71
C LYS A 275 23.21 -1.38 -0.82
N ILE A 276 22.05 -1.81 -0.34
CA ILE A 276 21.59 -3.19 -0.50
C ILE A 276 21.15 -3.39 -1.96
N PRO A 277 21.71 -4.38 -2.68
CA PRO A 277 21.38 -4.60 -4.08
C PRO A 277 19.94 -5.07 -4.22
N MET A 278 19.14 -4.34 -5.00
CA MET A 278 17.83 -4.79 -5.47
C MET A 278 18.05 -5.64 -6.73
N SER A 279 18.11 -6.97 -6.61
CA SER A 279 18.39 -7.85 -7.77
C SER A 279 17.12 -8.13 -8.57
N THR A 280 17.05 -7.61 -9.80
CA THR A 280 16.01 -7.93 -10.79
C THR A 280 16.36 -9.12 -11.69
N ARG A 281 17.33 -9.98 -11.34
CA ARG A 281 17.67 -11.17 -12.16
C ARG A 281 17.98 -12.46 -11.36
N SER A 282 17.75 -12.48 -10.05
CA SER A 282 17.92 -13.68 -9.21
C SER A 282 16.92 -13.78 -8.05
N GLY A 283 15.80 -13.06 -8.10
CA GLY A 283 14.65 -13.28 -7.23
C GLY A 283 14.77 -12.87 -5.76
N GLN A 284 15.81 -12.14 -5.34
CA GLN A 284 15.89 -11.60 -3.96
C GLN A 284 15.59 -10.11 -3.96
N PHE A 285 14.30 -9.77 -3.91
CA PHE A 285 13.82 -8.48 -3.42
C PHE A 285 13.65 -8.58 -1.91
N VAL A 286 13.97 -7.51 -1.17
CA VAL A 286 13.56 -7.43 0.23
C VAL A 286 12.04 -7.30 0.26
N THR A 287 11.38 -8.33 0.76
CA THR A 287 9.92 -8.36 0.92
C THR A 287 9.50 -7.44 2.07
N LEU A 288 8.24 -7.00 2.06
CA LEU A 288 7.65 -6.27 3.19
C LEU A 288 7.76 -7.10 4.49
N ARG A 289 7.62 -8.42 4.39
CA ARG A 289 7.73 -9.33 5.52
C ARG A 289 9.11 -9.31 6.14
N GLU A 290 10.17 -9.40 5.33
CA GLU A 290 11.57 -9.33 5.80
C GLU A 290 11.89 -7.96 6.38
N LEU A 291 11.52 -6.89 5.69
CA LEU A 291 11.70 -5.53 6.18
C LEU A 291 11.03 -5.35 7.55
N ARG A 292 9.76 -5.76 7.69
CA ARG A 292 9.03 -5.67 8.95
C ARG A 292 9.67 -6.50 10.06
N GLN A 293 10.21 -7.67 9.75
CA GLN A 293 10.93 -8.50 10.72
C GLN A 293 12.22 -7.83 11.20
N GLU A 294 12.90 -7.09 10.32
CA GLU A 294 14.16 -6.41 10.62
C GLU A 294 13.94 -5.11 11.40
N VAL A 295 13.14 -4.17 10.86
CA VAL A 295 13.00 -2.81 11.43
C VAL A 295 11.74 -2.61 12.28
N GLY A 296 10.75 -3.50 12.16
CA GLY A 296 9.43 -3.32 12.77
C GLY A 296 8.49 -2.44 11.95
N ALA A 297 7.18 -2.56 12.19
CA ALA A 297 6.16 -1.84 11.43
C ALA A 297 6.25 -0.32 11.63
N ASP A 298 6.37 0.12 12.88
CA ASP A 298 6.45 1.55 13.25
C ASP A 298 7.60 2.28 12.54
N ALA A 299 8.79 1.68 12.54
CA ALA A 299 9.95 2.24 11.85
C ALA A 299 9.68 2.30 10.34
N GLY A 300 9.32 1.17 9.72
CA GLY A 300 9.01 1.13 8.29
C GLY A 300 8.03 2.23 7.88
N ARG A 301 6.89 2.32 8.57
CA ARG A 301 5.84 3.30 8.29
C ARG A 301 6.30 4.74 8.41
N TYR A 302 6.98 5.09 9.50
CA TYR A 302 7.43 6.47 9.70
C TYR A 302 8.46 6.88 8.65
N PHE A 303 9.43 6.00 8.34
CA PHE A 303 10.48 6.31 7.37
C PHE A 303 9.90 6.48 5.95
N TYR A 304 8.97 5.62 5.53
CA TYR A 304 8.26 5.79 4.24
C TYR A 304 7.45 7.09 4.18
N ALA A 305 6.83 7.48 5.29
CA ALA A 305 6.06 8.71 5.39
C ALA A 305 6.93 9.98 5.55
N LEU A 306 8.25 9.88 5.72
CA LEU A 306 9.11 11.01 6.08
C LEU A 306 9.44 11.94 4.90
N ARG A 307 9.15 11.53 3.66
CA ARG A 307 9.50 12.26 2.44
C ARG A 307 8.28 12.51 1.56
N LYS A 308 8.44 13.45 0.61
CA LYS A 308 7.50 13.59 -0.49
C LYS A 308 7.53 12.34 -1.36
N PRO A 309 6.38 11.89 -1.90
CA PRO A 309 6.33 10.68 -2.70
C PRO A 309 7.23 10.76 -3.94
N GLU A 310 7.40 11.94 -4.54
CA GLU A 310 8.23 12.13 -5.74
C GLU A 310 9.73 12.18 -5.47
N GLN A 311 10.15 12.24 -4.20
CA GLN A 311 11.56 12.30 -3.83
C GLN A 311 12.14 10.91 -3.69
N HIS A 312 13.37 10.73 -4.19
CA HIS A 312 14.14 9.54 -3.87
C HIS A 312 14.32 9.43 -2.36
N MET A 313 14.10 8.22 -1.85
CA MET A 313 14.20 7.94 -0.43
C MET A 313 15.26 6.88 -0.19
N ASP A 314 16.25 7.26 0.61
CA ASP A 314 17.24 6.36 1.15
C ASP A 314 16.76 5.90 2.52
N PHE A 315 16.55 4.60 2.67
CA PHE A 315 16.09 3.96 3.89
C PHE A 315 17.27 3.25 4.55
N ASP A 316 17.79 3.83 5.63
CA ASP A 316 18.87 3.23 6.43
C ASP A 316 18.29 2.28 7.48
N LEU A 317 18.54 0.98 7.30
CA LEU A 317 18.06 -0.08 8.19
C LEU A 317 18.74 -0.03 9.57
N ASP A 318 19.99 0.40 9.65
CA ASP A 318 20.72 0.50 10.92
C ASP A 318 20.15 1.66 11.75
N LEU A 319 19.87 2.80 11.11
CA LEU A 319 19.19 3.92 11.76
C LEU A 319 17.80 3.52 12.27
N ALA A 320 17.03 2.82 11.43
CA ALA A 320 15.66 2.41 11.75
C ALA A 320 15.57 1.42 12.92
N THR A 321 16.58 0.56 13.11
CA THR A 321 16.66 -0.38 14.25
C THR A 321 17.29 0.21 15.50
N SER A 322 17.98 1.35 15.39
CA SER A 322 18.73 1.93 16.52
C SER A 322 17.80 2.47 17.61
N LYS A 323 18.19 2.26 18.88
CA LYS A 323 17.55 2.88 20.06
C LYS A 323 18.31 4.13 20.48
N SER A 324 18.38 5.10 19.57
CA SER A 324 19.15 6.33 19.73
C SER A 324 18.29 7.57 19.48
N SER A 325 18.78 8.74 19.89
CA SER A 325 18.13 10.02 19.57
C SER A 325 18.15 10.35 18.08
N GLU A 326 19.04 9.71 17.31
CA GLU A 326 19.12 9.88 15.86
C GLU A 326 17.95 9.17 15.15
N ASN A 327 17.43 8.08 15.74
CA ASN A 327 16.24 7.42 15.23
C ASN A 327 15.00 8.26 15.57
N PRO A 328 14.34 8.88 14.57
CA PRO A 328 13.22 9.78 14.84
C PRO A 328 12.04 9.04 15.47
N VAL A 329 11.78 7.79 15.10
CA VAL A 329 10.66 7.01 15.64
C VAL A 329 10.87 6.74 17.12
N TYR A 330 12.05 6.22 17.47
CA TYR A 330 12.41 6.00 18.87
C TYR A 330 12.33 7.29 19.67
N TYR A 331 12.86 8.40 19.14
CA TYR A 331 12.87 9.70 19.81
C TYR A 331 11.46 10.24 20.12
N ILE A 332 10.54 10.10 19.16
CA ILE A 332 9.14 10.53 19.29
C ILE A 332 8.37 9.61 20.23
N GLN A 333 8.45 8.30 20.05
CA GLN A 333 7.77 7.34 20.91
C GLN A 333 8.27 7.44 22.36
N TYR A 334 9.57 7.71 22.56
CA TYR A 334 10.14 7.90 23.88
C TYR A 334 9.61 9.15 24.58
N ALA A 335 9.29 10.23 23.83
CA ALA A 335 8.59 11.39 24.39
C ALA A 335 7.23 10.99 24.96
N HIS A 336 6.43 10.25 24.19
CA HIS A 336 5.12 9.75 24.64
C HIS A 336 5.24 8.84 25.88
N ALA A 337 6.14 7.85 25.83
CA ALA A 337 6.36 6.91 26.94
C ALA A 337 6.86 7.60 28.22
N ARG A 338 7.69 8.66 28.09
CA ARG A 338 8.13 9.49 29.22
C ARG A 338 6.96 10.19 29.90
N ILE A 339 6.02 10.74 29.14
CA ILE A 339 4.83 11.37 29.72
C ILE A 339 4.00 10.33 30.48
N CYS A 340 3.74 9.16 29.89
CA CYS A 340 3.05 8.06 30.57
C CYS A 340 3.76 7.64 31.86
N SER A 341 5.11 7.62 31.85
CA SER A 341 5.91 7.33 33.04
C SER A 341 5.71 8.37 34.16
N VAL A 342 5.62 9.66 33.83
CA VAL A 342 5.33 10.72 34.83
C VAL A 342 3.98 10.46 35.51
N PHE A 343 2.94 10.11 34.74
CA PHE A 343 1.63 9.81 35.30
C PHE A 343 1.63 8.54 36.16
N ARG A 344 2.33 7.47 35.75
CA ARG A 344 2.50 6.28 36.61
C ARG A 344 3.20 6.62 37.92
N GLN A 345 4.27 7.42 37.89
CA GLN A 345 5.00 7.82 39.10
C GLN A 345 4.16 8.69 40.05
N LEU A 346 3.18 9.45 39.54
CA LEU A 346 2.22 10.18 40.37
C LEU A 346 1.28 9.20 41.09
N GLU A 347 0.74 8.23 40.36
CA GLU A 347 -0.15 7.20 40.90
C GLU A 347 0.55 6.37 41.98
N GLU A 348 1.79 5.95 41.76
CA GLU A 348 2.62 5.23 42.73
C GLU A 348 2.85 6.03 44.03
N LYS A 349 2.86 7.36 43.94
CA LYS A 349 2.98 8.27 45.09
C LYS A 349 1.64 8.65 45.71
N GLY A 350 0.52 8.12 45.20
CA GLY A 350 -0.83 8.44 45.67
C GLY A 350 -1.24 9.88 45.37
N LEU A 351 -0.68 10.49 44.31
CA LEU A 351 -1.02 11.84 43.87
C LEU A 351 -1.98 11.78 42.68
N THR A 352 -3.16 12.37 42.84
CA THR A 352 -4.13 12.54 41.75
C THR A 352 -4.13 14.00 41.29
N PRO A 353 -3.70 14.31 40.05
CA PRO A 353 -3.69 15.68 39.56
C PRO A 353 -5.08 16.15 39.15
N ASP A 354 -5.42 17.40 39.44
CA ASP A 354 -6.61 18.06 38.90
C ASP A 354 -6.22 18.78 37.59
N LEU A 355 -6.44 18.12 36.45
CA LEU A 355 -6.08 18.65 35.14
C LEU A 355 -7.09 19.66 34.59
N GLU A 356 -8.37 19.52 34.97
CA GLU A 356 -9.46 20.39 34.50
C GLU A 356 -9.46 21.72 35.25
N GLY A 357 -9.18 21.70 36.56
CA GLY A 357 -9.05 22.89 37.41
C GLY A 357 -7.66 23.53 37.41
N ALA A 358 -6.74 23.06 36.55
CA ALA A 358 -5.37 23.57 36.51
C ALA A 358 -5.31 25.07 36.15
N ASP A 359 -4.53 25.85 36.90
CA ASP A 359 -4.31 27.27 36.61
C ASP A 359 -3.21 27.45 35.56
N HIS A 360 -3.61 27.56 34.29
CA HIS A 360 -2.66 27.75 33.18
C HIS A 360 -1.97 29.12 33.17
N SER A 361 -2.40 30.10 34.00
CA SER A 361 -1.70 31.40 34.10
C SER A 361 -0.31 31.26 34.73
N LEU A 362 -0.03 30.12 35.38
CA LEU A 362 1.27 29.77 35.94
C LEU A 362 2.28 29.34 34.86
N LEU A 363 1.83 29.00 33.65
CA LEU A 363 2.68 28.58 32.53
C LEU A 363 3.25 29.80 31.77
N GLY A 364 4.31 30.39 32.30
CA GLY A 364 4.94 31.60 31.75
C GLY A 364 6.35 31.39 31.23
N GLU A 365 6.97 30.23 31.48
CA GLU A 365 8.37 30.02 31.13
C GLU A 365 8.55 29.78 29.62
N LYS A 366 9.73 30.14 29.10
CA LYS A 366 10.02 30.05 27.66
C LYS A 366 9.67 28.66 27.09
N ARG A 367 10.09 27.58 27.76
CA ARG A 367 9.87 26.21 27.28
C ARG A 367 8.41 25.78 27.32
N GLU A 368 7.63 26.29 28.29
CA GLU A 368 6.19 26.05 28.38
C GLU A 368 5.48 26.75 27.22
N LEU A 369 5.84 28.02 26.95
CA LEU A 369 5.28 28.80 25.84
C LEU A 369 5.66 28.23 24.46
N ASP A 370 6.89 27.72 24.30
CA ASP A 370 7.32 27.06 23.06
C ASP A 370 6.45 25.82 22.79
N LEU A 371 6.30 24.93 23.79
CA LEU A 371 5.47 23.73 23.69
C LEU A 371 3.99 24.05 23.45
N LEU A 372 3.43 25.07 24.13
CA LEU A 372 2.05 25.53 23.91
C LEU A 372 1.83 26.01 22.46
N ARG A 373 2.79 26.77 21.91
CA ARG A 373 2.73 27.20 20.51
C ARG A 373 2.75 25.99 19.59
N GLU A 374 3.65 25.04 19.79
CA GLU A 374 3.73 23.87 18.92
C GLU A 374 2.46 22.99 18.99
N LEU A 375 1.86 22.84 20.17
CA LEU A 375 0.57 22.16 20.31
C LEU A 375 -0.56 22.87 19.53
N SER A 376 -0.58 24.20 19.56
CA SER A 376 -1.62 24.98 18.84
C SER A 376 -1.56 24.82 17.32
N ARG A 377 -0.41 24.40 16.78
CA ARG A 377 -0.18 24.20 15.34
C ARG A 377 -0.63 22.84 14.82
N TYR A 378 -0.99 21.91 15.69
CA TYR A 378 -1.38 20.57 15.23
C TYR A 378 -2.54 20.57 14.20
N PRO A 379 -3.65 21.31 14.40
CA PRO A 379 -4.75 21.31 13.45
C PRO A 379 -4.38 21.87 12.07
N GLU A 380 -3.59 22.95 12.01
CA GLU A 380 -3.14 23.54 10.75
C GLU A 380 -2.20 22.61 9.97
N VAL A 381 -1.37 21.83 10.68
CA VAL A 381 -0.49 20.82 10.05
C VAL A 381 -1.32 19.71 9.41
N VAL A 382 -2.34 19.21 10.10
CA VAL A 382 -3.24 18.17 9.57
C VAL A 382 -4.00 18.69 8.33
N GLU A 383 -4.54 19.90 8.40
CA GLU A 383 -5.25 20.53 7.27
C GLU A 383 -4.33 20.74 6.07
N ALA A 384 -3.11 21.22 6.30
CA ALA A 384 -2.11 21.41 5.26
C ALA A 384 -1.72 20.07 4.60
N ALA A 385 -1.40 19.06 5.41
CA ALA A 385 -1.04 17.72 4.94
C ALA A 385 -2.15 17.08 4.09
N ALA A 386 -3.42 17.23 4.51
CA ALA A 386 -4.55 16.73 3.75
C ALA A 386 -4.73 17.47 2.41
N ARG A 387 -4.60 18.80 2.39
CA ARG A 387 -4.79 19.61 1.17
C ARG A 387 -3.69 19.43 0.13
N SER A 388 -2.45 19.25 0.56
CA SER A 388 -1.32 19.04 -0.36
C SER A 388 -1.03 17.57 -0.63
N TYR A 389 -1.76 16.64 0.01
CA TYR A 389 -1.48 15.21 -0.01
C TYR A 389 -0.06 14.89 0.49
N GLU A 390 0.35 15.54 1.58
CA GLU A 390 1.71 15.47 2.12
C GLU A 390 1.73 15.00 3.59
N PRO A 391 1.52 13.70 3.86
CA PRO A 391 1.58 13.15 5.23
C PRO A 391 2.91 13.42 5.96
N HIS A 392 4.01 13.61 5.22
CA HIS A 392 5.32 13.91 5.79
C HIS A 392 5.36 15.20 6.64
N LEU A 393 4.43 16.13 6.42
CA LEU A 393 4.30 17.32 7.26
C LEU A 393 3.97 16.95 8.72
N VAL A 394 3.16 15.90 8.92
CA VAL A 394 2.84 15.35 10.25
C VAL A 394 4.08 14.69 10.87
N ALA A 395 4.91 14.00 10.08
CA ALA A 395 6.16 13.41 10.55
C ALA A 395 7.15 14.49 11.03
N TYR A 396 7.30 15.58 10.27
CA TYR A 396 8.14 16.70 10.69
C TYR A 396 7.61 17.37 11.97
N TYR A 397 6.30 17.59 12.04
CA TYR A 397 5.64 18.13 13.23
C TYR A 397 5.90 17.27 14.49
N LEU A 398 5.75 15.95 14.38
CA LEU A 398 6.01 15.03 15.49
C LEU A 398 7.43 15.17 16.05
N ARG A 399 8.42 15.34 15.18
CA ARG A 399 9.82 15.49 15.60
C ARG A 399 10.05 16.81 16.34
N GLU A 400 9.49 17.91 15.84
CA GLU A 400 9.58 19.21 16.52
C GLU A 400 8.86 19.19 17.87
N LEU A 401 7.64 18.62 17.93
CA LEU A 401 6.88 18.48 19.16
C LEU A 401 7.63 17.63 20.21
N ALA A 402 8.22 16.51 19.79
CA ALA A 402 9.04 15.68 20.66
C ALA A 402 10.27 16.44 21.18
N ASN A 403 10.93 17.22 20.32
CA ASN A 403 12.09 18.03 20.71
C ASN A 403 11.73 19.11 21.74
N ASP A 404 10.64 19.84 21.53
CA ASP A 404 10.15 20.83 22.48
C ASP A 404 9.74 20.20 23.82
N PHE A 405 9.08 19.04 23.77
CA PHE A 405 8.79 18.27 24.98
C PHE A 405 10.04 17.84 25.73
N HIS A 406 11.05 17.27 25.06
CA HIS A 406 12.28 16.82 25.74
C HIS A 406 13.04 18.02 26.35
N ALA A 407 13.06 19.16 25.65
CA ALA A 407 13.65 20.39 26.17
C ALA A 407 12.91 20.89 27.42
N TYR A 408 11.57 20.83 27.42
CA TYR A 408 10.74 21.16 28.57
C TYR A 408 10.96 20.19 29.73
N TYR A 409 10.92 18.88 29.46
CA TYR A 409 11.08 17.83 30.46
C TYR A 409 12.41 17.93 31.22
N ASN A 410 13.49 18.27 30.52
CA ASN A 410 14.82 18.40 31.12
C ASN A 410 14.98 19.70 31.93
N ALA A 411 14.19 20.74 31.65
CA ALA A 411 14.28 22.03 32.30
C ALA A 411 13.47 22.10 33.61
N HIS A 412 12.40 21.29 33.74
CA HIS A 412 11.41 21.47 34.80
C HIS A 412 11.10 20.18 35.58
N PRO A 413 11.07 20.23 36.92
CA PRO A 413 10.49 19.15 37.71
C PRO A 413 8.96 19.18 37.62
N PHE A 414 8.34 18.01 37.45
CA PHE A 414 6.89 17.84 37.45
C PHE A 414 6.37 17.45 38.83
N ILE A 415 6.77 16.28 39.33
CA ILE A 415 6.19 15.67 40.54
C ILE A 415 6.56 16.43 41.82
N ALA A 416 7.75 17.03 41.85
CA ALA A 416 8.28 17.76 43.01
C ALA A 416 7.84 19.24 43.07
N ALA A 417 7.08 19.72 42.08
CA ALA A 417 6.53 21.07 42.11
C ALA A 417 5.39 21.18 43.15
N ASP A 418 5.08 22.41 43.57
CA ASP A 418 3.88 22.69 44.37
C ASP A 418 2.61 22.29 43.61
N GLU A 419 1.51 22.08 44.33
CA GLU A 419 0.29 21.48 43.76
C GLU A 419 -0.28 22.25 42.57
N ALA A 420 -0.34 23.59 42.65
CA ALA A 420 -0.89 24.43 41.59
C ALA A 420 -0.01 24.39 40.34
N MET A 421 1.30 24.59 40.50
CA MET A 421 2.26 24.49 39.37
C MET A 421 2.29 23.08 38.79
N ARG A 422 2.30 22.04 39.64
CA ARG A 422 2.27 20.64 39.22
C ARG A 422 1.04 20.37 38.35
N ASN A 423 -0.15 20.76 38.76
CA ASN A 423 -1.36 20.56 37.98
C ASN A 423 -1.30 21.29 36.63
N ALA A 424 -0.80 22.54 36.59
CA ALA A 424 -0.60 23.29 35.34
C ALA A 424 0.36 22.57 34.38
N ARG A 425 1.53 22.14 34.86
CA ARG A 425 2.53 21.41 34.06
C ARG A 425 2.03 20.04 33.59
N LEU A 426 1.31 19.32 34.45
CA LEU A 426 0.72 18.04 34.11
C LEU A 426 -0.39 18.17 33.07
N SER A 427 -1.18 19.23 33.13
CA SER A 427 -2.20 19.56 32.12
C SER A 427 -1.53 19.78 30.75
N LEU A 428 -0.42 20.52 30.70
CA LEU A 428 0.36 20.73 29.47
C LEU A 428 0.89 19.42 28.87
N ILE A 429 1.60 18.60 29.65
CA ILE A 429 2.14 17.34 29.10
C ILE A 429 1.04 16.32 28.81
N SER A 430 -0.11 16.38 29.49
CA SER A 430 -1.27 15.56 29.13
C SER A 430 -1.77 15.90 27.72
N ALA A 431 -1.89 17.20 27.41
CA ALA A 431 -2.23 17.65 26.06
C ALA A 431 -1.18 17.21 25.04
N THR A 432 0.12 17.32 25.38
CA THR A 432 1.21 16.82 24.53
C THR A 432 1.11 15.32 24.26
N ARG A 433 0.79 14.50 25.26
CA ARG A 433 0.59 13.06 25.10
C ARG A 433 -0.51 12.76 24.10
N VAL A 434 -1.64 13.45 24.21
CA VAL A 434 -2.78 13.27 23.30
C VAL A 434 -2.41 13.66 21.88
N VAL A 435 -1.72 14.79 21.69
CA VAL A 435 -1.32 15.24 20.35
C VAL A 435 -0.27 14.30 19.73
N LEU A 436 0.72 13.85 20.50
CA LEU A 436 1.70 12.85 20.05
C LEU A 436 1.00 11.56 19.59
N ALA A 437 0.09 11.02 20.42
CA ALA A 437 -0.64 9.80 20.08
C ALA A 437 -1.50 9.97 18.82
N ASN A 438 -2.22 11.08 18.71
CA ASN A 438 -3.05 11.38 17.55
C ASN A 438 -2.22 11.57 16.26
N ALA A 439 -1.08 12.23 16.33
CA ALA A 439 -0.21 12.47 15.19
C ALA A 439 0.52 11.19 14.76
N LEU A 440 0.94 10.35 15.70
CA LEU A 440 1.49 9.01 15.43
C LEU A 440 0.46 8.11 14.73
N ASP A 441 -0.79 8.11 15.21
CA ASP A 441 -1.88 7.33 14.61
C ASP A 441 -2.19 7.74 13.16
N ILE A 442 -2.06 9.02 12.79
CA ILE A 442 -2.19 9.47 11.40
C ILE A 442 -1.15 8.78 10.51
N LEU A 443 0.08 8.60 11.01
CA LEU A 443 1.12 7.87 10.29
C LEU A 443 1.02 6.36 10.46
N GLY A 444 0.02 5.87 11.21
CA GLY A 444 -0.18 4.49 11.64
C GLY A 444 0.99 3.90 12.42
N VAL A 445 1.69 4.75 13.16
CA VAL A 445 2.79 4.39 14.06
C VAL A 445 2.22 4.30 15.48
N SER A 446 2.67 3.31 16.26
CA SER A 446 2.19 3.14 17.63
C SER A 446 2.72 4.23 18.58
N ALA A 447 1.95 4.50 19.65
CA ALA A 447 2.32 5.41 20.74
C ALA A 447 2.51 4.61 22.05
N PRO A 448 3.67 3.96 22.27
CA PRO A 448 3.86 3.07 23.41
C PRO A 448 3.83 3.85 24.74
N GLU A 449 3.25 3.24 25.77
CA GLU A 449 3.20 3.82 27.13
C GLU A 449 4.46 3.51 27.96
N ALA A 450 5.33 2.62 27.48
CA ALA A 450 6.61 2.25 28.08
C ALA A 450 7.59 1.81 26.98
N MET A 451 8.88 2.14 27.14
CA MET A 451 9.96 1.84 26.18
C MET A 451 11.28 1.54 26.85
#